data_AF-A0A3N7ABT0-F1
#
_entry.id   AF-A0A3N7ABT0-F1
#
_cell.length_a   1.000
_cell.length_b   1.000
_cell.length_c   1.000
_cell.angle_alpha   90.00
_cell.angle_beta   90.00
_cell.angle_gamma   90.00
#
_symmetry.space_group_name_H-M   'P 1'
#
loop_
_entity.id
_entity.type
_entity.pdbx_description
1 polymer ?
#
loop_
_entity_poly.entity_id
_entity_poly.type
_entity_poly.pdbx_seq_one_letter_code
_entity_poly.pdbx_strand_id
1 'polypeptide(L)'
;MKNSFYAVMMLMLLISCGNNDNTNDDPRPIDREIYQFEFKSYAVTGTILYKGSAGSKSTPDESYLGNYWSLYKEPAWKKIVLDLKSNSIQLIAGNSADLTYSFKIVNDSILVNDSNANKPTYIGDFNKENSTFTLKRTFRYTKRESRNTGDGLTIVQNACFGTTQYENMFGALFTTPSEMTKSEDQVLWSNIEYYYKKF
;
A
#
# COMPACT_ATOMS: atom_id res chain seq x y z
N MET A 1 -2.16 99.69 -15.04
CA MET A 1 -1.06 99.23 -15.91
C MET A 1 -0.57 97.88 -15.43
N LYS A 2 -0.53 96.90 -16.35
CA LYS A 2 0.19 95.61 -16.35
C LYS A 2 -0.13 94.65 -15.18
N ASN A 3 -1.16 93.81 -15.29
CA ASN A 3 -1.22 92.52 -16.02
C ASN A 3 0.00 91.62 -15.79
N SER A 4 -0.22 90.48 -15.12
CA SER A 4 -0.18 89.14 -15.72
C SER A 4 -0.07 88.06 -14.64
N PHE A 5 -0.68 86.88 -14.71
CA PHE A 5 -1.64 86.24 -15.61
C PHE A 5 -1.88 84.86 -14.93
N TYR A 6 -3.15 84.44 -14.78
CA TYR A 6 -3.63 83.04 -14.90
C TYR A 6 -3.19 82.01 -13.84
N ALA A 7 -3.96 81.01 -13.43
CA ALA A 7 -5.27 80.44 -13.77
C ALA A 7 -5.67 79.57 -12.54
N VAL A 8 -6.91 79.58 -12.02
CA VAL A 8 -8.11 78.89 -12.55
C VAL A 8 -7.83 77.37 -12.64
N MET A 9 -8.59 76.42 -12.09
CA MET A 9 -9.91 76.34 -11.47
C MET A 9 -10.03 74.87 -11.03
N MET A 10 -10.79 74.59 -9.96
CA MET A 10 -11.72 73.45 -9.86
C MET A 10 -11.13 72.03 -9.99
N LEU A 11 -11.76 70.94 -9.55
CA LEU A 11 -13.09 70.61 -9.06
C LEU A 11 -12.91 69.27 -8.35
N MET A 12 -13.75 69.05 -7.34
CA MET A 12 -14.35 67.77 -6.91
C MET A 12 -13.77 66.46 -7.47
N LEU A 13 -13.64 65.46 -6.59
CA LEU A 13 -14.60 64.35 -6.54
C LEU A 13 -14.26 63.42 -5.37
N LEU A 14 -15.26 63.25 -4.49
CA LEU A 14 -15.37 62.11 -3.60
C LEU A 14 -15.42 60.84 -4.47
N ILE A 15 -14.47 59.94 -4.30
CA ILE A 15 -14.63 58.54 -4.70
C ILE A 15 -14.27 57.67 -3.49
N SER A 16 -15.34 57.27 -2.81
CA SER A 16 -15.50 55.96 -2.18
C SER A 16 -14.44 54.91 -2.57
N CYS A 17 -13.57 54.54 -1.64
CA CYS A 17 -13.01 53.19 -1.62
C CYS A 17 -13.96 52.32 -0.81
N GLY A 18 -14.91 51.70 -1.52
CA GLY A 18 -15.60 50.52 -1.04
C GLY A 18 -14.62 49.35 -0.91
N ASN A 19 -14.96 48.43 -0.03
CA ASN A 19 -14.37 47.10 0.10
C ASN A 19 -14.15 46.44 -1.27
N ASN A 20 -12.96 45.89 -1.50
CA ASN A 20 -12.74 44.46 -1.75
C ASN A 20 -11.26 44.16 -2.03
N ASP A 21 -10.89 42.90 -1.74
CA ASP A 21 -9.74 42.15 -2.28
C ASP A 21 -8.36 42.51 -1.70
N ASN A 22 -7.57 41.62 -1.08
CA ASN A 22 -7.45 40.18 -1.25
C ASN A 22 -7.07 39.54 0.10
N THR A 23 -7.92 38.69 0.65
CA THR A 23 -7.37 37.51 1.33
C THR A 23 -6.72 36.70 0.21
N ASN A 24 -5.39 36.74 0.14
CA ASN A 24 -4.62 35.69 -0.51
C ASN A 24 -5.06 34.39 0.16
N ASP A 25 -6.05 33.71 -0.43
CA ASP A 25 -6.29 32.30 -0.17
C ASP A 25 -5.04 31.59 -0.68
N ASP A 26 -4.09 31.45 0.24
CA ASP A 26 -2.99 30.53 0.16
C ASP A 26 -3.54 29.20 -0.39
N PRO A 27 -3.10 28.75 -1.57
CA PRO A 27 -3.60 27.53 -2.20
C PRO A 27 -2.99 26.32 -1.48
N ARG A 28 -3.18 26.24 -0.17
CA ARG A 28 -2.97 25.00 0.56
C ARG A 28 -3.93 23.98 -0.06
N PRO A 29 -3.45 22.77 -0.40
CA PRO A 29 -4.31 21.72 -0.90
C PRO A 29 -5.48 21.57 0.07
N ILE A 30 -6.72 21.69 -0.44
CA ILE A 30 -7.91 21.41 0.36
C ILE A 30 -7.69 20.03 0.98
N ASP A 31 -7.64 19.97 2.30
CA ASP A 31 -7.50 18.71 3.05
C ASP A 31 -8.68 17.82 2.68
N ARG A 32 -8.45 16.90 1.75
CA ARG A 32 -9.48 15.96 1.32
C ARG A 32 -9.63 14.92 2.42
N GLU A 33 -10.86 14.77 2.88
CA GLU A 33 -11.19 13.77 3.90
C GLU A 33 -11.29 12.36 3.30
N ILE A 34 -11.56 12.23 2.00
CA ILE A 34 -11.74 10.94 1.32
C ILE A 34 -10.91 10.87 0.04
N TYR A 35 -10.18 9.76 -0.13
CA TYR A 35 -9.40 9.43 -1.32
C TYR A 35 -9.92 8.14 -1.94
N GLN A 36 -10.04 8.13 -3.26
CA GLN A 36 -10.38 6.93 -4.02
C GLN A 36 -9.25 6.64 -5.01
N PHE A 37 -8.75 5.41 -5.01
CA PHE A 37 -7.63 4.99 -5.82
C PHE A 37 -8.01 3.81 -6.70
N GLU A 38 -7.38 3.75 -7.88
CA GLU A 38 -7.51 2.66 -8.83
C GLU A 38 -6.12 2.10 -9.16
N PHE A 39 -6.05 0.79 -9.31
CA PHE A 39 -4.84 0.06 -9.65
C PHE A 39 -4.23 0.56 -10.97
N LYS A 40 -2.90 0.66 -11.03
CA LYS A 40 -2.15 1.07 -12.24
C LYS A 40 -1.06 0.09 -12.64
N SER A 41 -0.26 -0.36 -11.69
CA SER A 41 0.88 -1.24 -11.97
C SER A 41 1.27 -2.03 -10.73
N TYR A 42 2.07 -3.08 -10.93
CA TYR A 42 2.63 -3.87 -9.84
C TYR A 42 4.15 -3.97 -10.02
N ALA A 43 4.86 -4.30 -8.94
CA ALA A 43 6.26 -4.72 -8.99
C ALA A 43 6.49 -5.87 -8.01
N VAL A 44 7.20 -6.91 -8.46
CA VAL A 44 7.74 -7.93 -7.58
C VAL A 44 9.08 -7.43 -7.05
N THR A 45 9.19 -7.23 -5.74
CA THR A 45 10.40 -6.69 -5.10
C THR A 45 11.41 -7.78 -4.74
N GLY A 46 11.03 -9.05 -4.89
CA GLY A 46 11.94 -10.19 -4.84
C GLY A 46 11.20 -11.50 -4.59
N THR A 47 11.80 -12.61 -5.05
CA THR A 47 11.34 -13.97 -4.81
C THR A 47 12.47 -14.76 -4.18
N ILE A 48 12.22 -15.34 -3.00
CA ILE A 48 13.20 -16.14 -2.26
C ILE A 48 12.69 -17.58 -2.17
N LEU A 49 13.55 -18.53 -2.52
CA LEU A 49 13.27 -19.95 -2.48
C LEU A 49 14.33 -20.66 -1.63
N TYR A 50 13.88 -21.51 -0.72
CA TYR A 50 14.67 -22.57 -0.11
C TYR A 50 14.08 -23.89 -0.58
N LYS A 51 14.91 -24.80 -1.10
CA LYS A 51 14.45 -26.09 -1.61
C LYS A 51 15.42 -27.23 -1.30
N GLY A 52 14.86 -28.41 -1.10
CA GLY A 52 15.60 -29.67 -1.03
C GLY A 52 16.15 -29.98 0.35
N SER A 53 16.81 -31.14 0.45
CA SER A 53 17.26 -31.75 1.71
C SER A 53 18.43 -31.05 2.40
N ALA A 54 18.90 -29.93 1.85
CA ALA A 54 19.91 -29.07 2.45
C ALA A 54 19.38 -27.64 2.69
N GLY A 55 18.11 -27.37 2.35
CA GLY A 55 17.54 -26.03 2.40
C GLY A 55 18.32 -25.02 1.55
N SER A 56 18.71 -25.40 0.34
CA SER A 56 19.52 -24.53 -0.52
C SER A 56 18.72 -23.28 -0.92
N LYS A 57 19.28 -22.10 -0.63
CA LYS A 57 18.69 -20.80 -0.98
C LYS A 57 18.95 -20.46 -2.45
N SER A 58 17.94 -19.93 -3.13
CA SER A 58 18.04 -19.29 -4.43
C SER A 58 17.07 -18.12 -4.56
N THR A 59 17.22 -17.33 -5.62
CA THR A 59 16.36 -16.19 -5.97
C THR A 59 15.88 -16.36 -7.42
N PRO A 60 14.87 -17.21 -7.66
CA PRO A 60 14.40 -17.47 -9.01
C PRO A 60 13.72 -16.22 -9.61
N ASP A 61 13.63 -16.20 -10.94
CA ASP A 61 12.93 -15.13 -11.67
C ASP A 61 11.45 -15.02 -11.26
N GLU A 62 10.86 -13.85 -11.46
CA GLU A 62 9.44 -13.57 -11.19
C GLU A 62 8.50 -14.61 -11.82
N SER A 63 8.86 -15.14 -13.01
CA SER A 63 8.07 -16.18 -13.70
C SER A 63 7.83 -17.43 -12.84
N TYR A 64 8.74 -17.74 -11.91
CA TYR A 64 8.60 -18.87 -10.99
C TYR A 64 7.37 -18.77 -10.08
N LEU A 65 6.96 -17.53 -9.74
CA LEU A 65 5.78 -17.30 -8.90
C LEU A 65 4.50 -17.81 -9.58
N GLY A 66 4.46 -17.78 -10.91
CA GLY A 66 3.32 -18.25 -11.72
C GLY A 66 2.96 -19.72 -11.52
N ASN A 67 3.92 -20.54 -11.04
CA ASN A 67 3.67 -21.94 -10.70
C ASN A 67 2.75 -22.12 -9.49
N TYR A 68 2.61 -21.08 -8.66
CA TYR A 68 1.85 -21.11 -7.41
C TYR A 68 0.66 -20.16 -7.46
N TRP A 69 0.85 -18.96 -8.00
CA TRP A 69 -0.21 -17.97 -8.20
C TRP A 69 -0.13 -17.49 -9.63
N SER A 70 -1.07 -17.88 -10.49
CA SER A 70 -1.07 -17.45 -11.89
C SER A 70 -1.54 -16.00 -12.08
N LEU A 71 -2.34 -15.48 -11.15
CA LEU A 71 -2.98 -14.16 -11.24
C LEU A 71 -2.31 -13.08 -10.38
N TYR A 72 -1.09 -13.31 -9.87
CA TYR A 72 -0.42 -12.37 -8.96
C TYR A 72 -0.21 -10.96 -9.53
N LYS A 73 -0.20 -10.81 -10.85
CA LYS A 73 -0.05 -9.53 -11.56
C LYS A 73 -1.28 -8.63 -11.41
N GLU A 74 -2.44 -9.23 -11.20
CA GLU A 74 -3.69 -8.52 -10.98
C GLU A 74 -4.04 -8.56 -9.49
N PRO A 75 -4.11 -7.40 -8.79
CA PRO A 75 -4.52 -7.42 -7.40
C PRO A 75 -5.98 -7.86 -7.27
N ALA A 76 -6.28 -8.57 -6.18
CA ALA A 76 -7.66 -8.93 -5.84
C ALA A 76 -8.57 -7.69 -5.71
N TRP A 77 -8.03 -6.59 -5.19
CA TRP A 77 -8.74 -5.33 -5.02
C TRP A 77 -8.28 -4.32 -6.06
N LYS A 78 -9.16 -3.98 -6.99
CA LYS A 78 -8.86 -3.04 -8.09
C LYS A 78 -9.01 -1.58 -7.67
N LYS A 79 -9.79 -1.34 -6.61
CA LYS A 79 -10.01 0.01 -6.05
C LYS A 79 -9.78 0.01 -4.54
N ILE A 80 -9.36 1.17 -4.04
CA ILE A 80 -9.19 1.44 -2.61
C ILE A 80 -9.89 2.75 -2.28
N VAL A 81 -10.70 2.77 -1.23
CA VAL A 81 -11.28 4.01 -0.68
C VAL A 81 -10.69 4.22 0.70
N LEU A 82 -10.02 5.35 0.90
CA LEU A 82 -9.42 5.74 2.17
C LEU A 82 -10.15 6.97 2.70
N ASP A 83 -10.89 6.80 3.79
CA ASP A 83 -11.62 7.85 4.48
C ASP A 83 -10.86 8.23 5.77
N LEU A 84 -10.20 9.39 5.72
CA LEU A 84 -9.43 9.96 6.82
C LEU A 84 -10.32 10.50 7.95
N LYS A 85 -11.60 10.80 7.67
CA LYS A 85 -12.54 11.30 8.69
C LYS A 85 -13.02 10.17 9.59
N SER A 86 -13.39 9.04 8.98
CA SER A 86 -13.88 7.86 9.70
C SER A 86 -12.77 6.88 10.09
N ASN A 87 -11.53 7.13 9.66
CA ASN A 87 -10.39 6.21 9.79
C ASN A 87 -10.71 4.82 9.23
N SER A 88 -11.38 4.79 8.07
CA SER A 88 -11.81 3.57 7.39
C SER A 88 -11.12 3.41 6.04
N ILE A 89 -10.66 2.20 5.76
CA ILE A 89 -10.14 1.83 4.45
C ILE A 89 -10.97 0.67 3.89
N GLN A 90 -11.44 0.85 2.66
CA GLN A 90 -12.15 -0.17 1.90
C GLN A 90 -11.26 -0.67 0.76
N LEU A 91 -11.11 -1.98 0.67
CA LEU A 91 -10.43 -2.67 -0.43
C LEU A 91 -11.51 -3.34 -1.28
N ILE A 92 -11.68 -2.91 -2.53
CA ILE A 92 -12.83 -3.25 -3.36
C ILE A 92 -12.39 -4.16 -4.52
N ALA A 93 -12.87 -5.39 -4.49
CA ALA A 93 -12.79 -6.39 -5.56
C ALA A 93 -14.03 -6.33 -6.48
N GLY A 94 -15.17 -5.85 -5.97
CA GLY A 94 -16.47 -5.84 -6.65
C GLY A 94 -17.27 -7.12 -6.43
N ASN A 95 -16.97 -7.88 -5.37
CA ASN A 95 -17.64 -9.13 -5.01
C ASN A 95 -17.52 -9.39 -3.50
N SER A 96 -17.77 -10.62 -3.05
CA SER A 96 -17.68 -10.99 -1.62
C SER A 96 -16.27 -10.86 -1.01
N ALA A 97 -15.24 -10.60 -1.80
CA ALA A 97 -13.88 -10.34 -1.33
C ALA A 97 -13.63 -8.86 -0.98
N ASP A 98 -14.65 -8.00 -1.05
CA ASP A 98 -14.56 -6.62 -0.55
C ASP A 98 -14.29 -6.63 0.95
N LEU A 99 -13.32 -5.83 1.40
CA LEU A 99 -12.91 -5.74 2.80
C LEU A 99 -12.98 -4.31 3.28
N THR A 100 -13.34 -4.13 4.54
CA THR A 100 -13.32 -2.83 5.21
C THR A 100 -12.62 -2.96 6.55
N TYR A 101 -11.68 -2.07 6.82
CA TYR A 101 -10.93 -2.03 8.07
C TYR A 101 -10.93 -0.63 8.68
N SER A 102 -10.88 -0.59 10.01
CA SER A 102 -10.34 0.61 10.67
C SER A 102 -8.83 0.66 10.49
N PHE A 103 -8.27 1.86 10.32
CA PHE A 103 -6.83 2.03 10.15
C PHE A 103 -6.25 3.12 11.06
N LYS A 104 -4.92 3.08 11.20
CA LYS A 104 -4.09 4.16 11.73
C LYS A 104 -2.98 4.48 10.74
N ILE A 105 -2.66 5.77 10.63
CA ILE A 105 -1.48 6.24 9.90
C ILE A 105 -0.31 6.45 10.88
N VAL A 106 0.86 5.93 10.53
CA VAL A 106 2.13 6.20 11.21
C VAL A 106 3.14 6.62 10.14
N ASN A 107 3.51 7.89 10.11
CA ASN A 107 4.18 8.52 8.96
C ASN A 107 3.31 8.36 7.70
N ASP A 108 3.77 7.60 6.70
CA ASP A 108 2.99 7.26 5.51
C ASP A 108 2.39 5.84 5.58
N SER A 109 2.75 5.05 6.60
CA SER A 109 2.35 3.66 6.69
C SER A 109 0.93 3.51 7.24
N ILE A 110 0.14 2.68 6.57
CA ILE A 110 -1.23 2.34 6.93
C ILE A 110 -1.23 1.01 7.67
N LEU A 111 -1.72 1.05 8.90
CA LEU A 111 -1.89 -0.11 9.78
C LEU A 111 -3.38 -0.38 9.95
N VAL A 112 -3.85 -1.58 9.62
CA VAL A 112 -5.25 -1.98 9.79
C VAL A 112 -5.43 -2.86 11.02
N ASN A 113 -6.55 -2.69 11.72
CA ASN A 113 -6.95 -3.62 12.77
C ASN A 113 -7.84 -4.71 12.16
N ASP A 114 -7.29 -5.91 12.06
CA ASP A 114 -8.09 -7.12 11.86
C ASP A 114 -8.61 -7.56 13.25
N SER A 115 -9.91 -7.82 13.38
CA SER A 115 -10.54 -8.24 14.64
C SER A 115 -9.94 -9.54 15.20
N ASN A 116 -9.27 -10.33 14.37
CA ASN A 116 -8.61 -11.57 14.78
C ASN A 116 -7.12 -11.40 15.12
N ALA A 117 -6.56 -10.20 14.95
CA ALA A 117 -5.14 -9.95 15.18
C ALA A 117 -4.91 -9.17 16.48
N ASN A 118 -4.01 -9.67 17.33
CA ASN A 118 -3.61 -9.00 18.58
C ASN A 118 -2.82 -7.70 18.34
N LYS A 119 -2.43 -7.42 17.09
CA LYS A 119 -1.64 -6.24 16.70
C LYS A 119 -2.11 -5.71 15.34
N PRO A 120 -2.04 -4.39 15.12
CA PRO A 120 -2.32 -3.81 13.81
C PRO A 120 -1.41 -4.41 12.73
N THR A 121 -1.97 -4.69 11.56
CA THR A 121 -1.25 -5.24 10.41
C THR A 121 -0.90 -4.12 9.45
N TYR A 122 0.38 -4.01 9.09
CA TYR A 122 0.82 -3.11 8.02
C TYR A 122 0.33 -3.62 6.66
N ILE A 123 -0.33 -2.74 5.90
CA ILE A 123 -0.86 -3.09 4.57
C ILE A 123 -0.20 -2.33 3.43
N GLY A 124 0.47 -1.21 3.70
CA GLY A 124 0.98 -0.36 2.63
C GLY A 124 1.18 1.09 3.04
N ASP A 125 1.56 1.90 2.06
CA ASP A 125 1.91 3.30 2.26
C ASP A 125 0.95 4.21 1.50
N PHE A 126 0.49 5.27 2.17
CA PHE A 126 -0.32 6.34 1.61
C PHE A 126 0.51 7.61 1.54
N ASN A 127 0.80 8.08 0.32
CA ASN A 127 1.46 9.35 0.10
C ASN A 127 0.39 10.43 -0.16
N LYS A 128 0.20 11.30 0.82
CA LYS A 128 -0.80 12.38 0.76
C LYS A 128 -0.47 13.43 -0.31
N GLU A 129 0.81 13.79 -0.45
CA GLU A 129 1.28 14.82 -1.40
C GLU A 129 0.95 14.44 -2.84
N ASN A 130 1.23 13.19 -3.21
CA ASN A 130 1.04 12.66 -4.55
C ASN A 130 -0.33 12.00 -4.74
N SER A 131 -1.13 11.88 -3.67
CA SER A 131 -2.38 11.12 -3.67
C SER A 131 -2.21 9.72 -4.28
N THR A 132 -1.21 8.98 -3.81
CA THR A 132 -0.94 7.61 -4.23
C THR A 132 -1.02 6.65 -3.06
N PHE A 133 -1.36 5.41 -3.36
CA PHE A 133 -1.38 4.33 -2.39
C PHE A 133 -0.59 3.14 -2.93
N THR A 134 0.29 2.58 -2.11
CA THR A 134 1.03 1.35 -2.44
C THR A 134 0.55 0.25 -1.51
N LEU A 135 -0.20 -0.71 -2.03
CA LEU A 135 -0.61 -1.90 -1.26
C LEU A 135 0.53 -2.92 -1.29
N LYS A 136 1.04 -3.29 -0.11
CA LYS A 136 2.08 -4.31 0.02
C LYS A 136 1.46 -5.65 0.36
N ARG A 137 1.81 -6.64 -0.43
CA ARG A 137 1.35 -8.01 -0.31
C ARG A 137 2.53 -8.96 -0.36
N THR A 138 2.35 -10.11 0.23
CA THR A 138 3.35 -11.17 0.21
C THR A 138 2.69 -12.51 -0.02
N PHE A 139 3.24 -13.27 -0.95
CA PHE A 139 2.77 -14.58 -1.34
C PHE A 139 3.72 -15.60 -0.77
N ARG A 140 3.20 -16.51 0.06
CA ARG A 140 3.98 -17.46 0.87
C ARG A 140 3.55 -18.88 0.56
N TYR A 141 4.53 -19.74 0.33
CA TYR A 141 4.33 -21.16 0.12
C TYR A 141 5.33 -21.93 0.97
N THR A 142 4.86 -22.93 1.70
CA THR A 142 5.71 -23.84 2.44
C THR A 142 5.20 -25.25 2.28
N LYS A 143 6.10 -26.16 1.93
CA LYS A 143 5.87 -27.58 1.77
C LYS A 143 6.85 -28.34 2.65
N ARG A 144 6.31 -29.16 3.54
CA ARG A 144 7.08 -30.08 4.38
C ARG A 144 6.65 -31.50 4.09
N GLU A 145 7.58 -32.28 3.56
CA GLU A 145 7.37 -33.70 3.25
C GLU A 145 7.24 -34.54 4.51
N SER A 146 6.54 -35.68 4.35
CA SER A 146 6.38 -36.68 5.41
C SER A 146 7.74 -37.20 5.89
N ARG A 147 7.92 -37.29 7.21
CA ARG A 147 9.19 -37.70 7.84
C ARG A 147 9.11 -39.03 8.57
N ASN A 148 8.03 -39.27 9.30
CA ASN A 148 7.79 -40.46 10.12
C ASN A 148 6.38 -41.02 9.89
N THR A 149 6.13 -42.25 10.36
CA THR A 149 4.78 -42.84 10.45
C THR A 149 3.91 -42.01 11.40
N GLY A 150 3.24 -40.99 10.87
CA GLY A 150 2.36 -40.08 11.61
C GLY A 150 2.38 -38.64 11.09
N ASP A 151 3.50 -38.19 10.52
CA ASP A 151 3.63 -36.84 9.96
C ASP A 151 3.27 -36.87 8.47
N GLY A 152 2.09 -36.34 8.13
CA GLY A 152 1.65 -36.20 6.75
C GLY A 152 2.39 -35.10 5.99
N LEU A 153 2.27 -35.12 4.66
CA LEU A 153 2.60 -33.98 3.81
C LEU A 153 1.84 -32.75 4.31
N THR A 154 2.56 -31.67 4.59
CA THR A 154 1.96 -30.40 4.99
C THR A 154 2.28 -29.34 3.95
N ILE A 155 1.25 -28.71 3.40
CA ILE A 155 1.36 -27.61 2.45
C ILE A 155 0.58 -26.41 3.00
N VAL A 156 1.24 -25.27 3.08
CA VAL A 156 0.62 -23.98 3.41
C VAL A 156 0.89 -23.02 2.26
N GLN A 157 -0.18 -22.47 1.69
CA GLN A 157 -0.11 -21.49 0.63
C GLN A 157 -1.08 -20.35 0.94
N ASN A 158 -0.56 -19.13 1.06
CA ASN A 158 -1.36 -17.98 1.46
C ASN A 158 -0.78 -16.67 0.92
N ALA A 159 -1.63 -15.65 0.88
CA ALA A 159 -1.25 -14.30 0.50
C ALA A 159 -1.66 -13.32 1.61
N CYS A 160 -0.67 -12.65 2.20
CA CYS A 160 -0.84 -11.78 3.37
C CYS A 160 -0.58 -10.31 3.00
N PHE A 161 -1.04 -9.41 3.86
CA PHE A 161 -0.64 -8.01 3.81
C PHE A 161 0.80 -7.82 4.31
N GLY A 162 1.43 -6.73 3.84
CA GLY A 162 2.77 -6.34 4.21
C GLY A 162 3.85 -7.08 3.42
N THR A 163 5.06 -7.08 3.99
CA THR A 163 6.25 -7.68 3.40
C THR A 163 6.77 -8.80 4.27
N THR A 164 7.26 -9.85 3.64
CA THR A 164 7.87 -11.00 4.32
C THR A 164 9.38 -10.94 4.24
N GLN A 165 10.00 -11.21 5.38
CA GLN A 165 11.43 -11.45 5.53
C GLN A 165 11.66 -12.87 6.05
N TYR A 166 12.92 -13.25 6.17
CA TYR A 166 13.33 -14.60 6.54
C TYR A 166 12.69 -15.06 7.87
N GLU A 167 12.70 -14.18 8.87
CA GLU A 167 12.19 -14.42 10.23
C GLU A 167 10.67 -14.61 10.26
N ASN A 168 9.96 -14.22 9.19
CA ASN A 168 8.52 -14.44 9.06
C ASN A 168 8.17 -15.80 8.46
N MET A 169 9.11 -16.44 7.77
CA MET A 169 8.91 -17.73 7.11
C MET A 169 9.44 -18.90 7.93
N PHE A 170 10.52 -18.66 8.67
CA PHE A 170 11.14 -19.65 9.53
C PHE A 170 10.76 -19.39 11.01
N GLY A 171 10.25 -20.43 11.68
CA GLY A 171 9.72 -20.37 13.06
C GLY A 171 8.42 -21.16 13.28
N ALA A 172 7.88 -21.82 12.24
CA ALA A 172 6.68 -22.64 12.32
C ALA A 172 6.90 -24.04 11.71
N LEU A 173 6.65 -24.20 10.40
CA LEU A 173 6.82 -25.49 9.72
C LEU A 173 8.30 -25.89 9.59
N PHE A 174 9.17 -24.91 9.41
CA PHE A 174 10.61 -25.05 9.55
C PHE A 174 11.07 -23.92 10.46
N THR A 175 11.88 -24.22 11.47
CA THR A 175 12.55 -23.22 12.30
C THR A 175 13.80 -22.69 11.60
N THR A 176 14.45 -23.51 10.79
CA THR A 176 15.64 -23.15 10.00
C THR A 176 15.70 -23.97 8.70
N PRO A 177 16.46 -23.52 7.69
CA PRO A 177 16.72 -24.28 6.48
C PRO A 177 17.33 -25.66 6.72
N SER A 178 18.14 -25.84 7.77
CA SER A 178 18.74 -27.14 8.10
C SER A 178 17.73 -28.21 8.53
N GLU A 179 16.51 -27.82 8.89
CA GLU A 179 15.43 -28.77 9.16
C GLU A 179 14.78 -29.33 7.88
N MET A 180 15.10 -28.77 6.71
CA MET A 180 14.68 -29.30 5.42
C MET A 180 15.57 -30.50 5.07
N THR A 181 15.05 -31.71 5.23
CA THR A 181 15.80 -32.97 5.09
C THR A 181 15.30 -33.85 3.95
N LYS A 182 14.22 -33.46 3.26
CA LYS A 182 13.66 -34.19 2.11
C LYS A 182 13.85 -33.38 0.82
N SER A 183 14.00 -34.08 -0.30
CA SER A 183 14.26 -33.47 -1.62
C SER A 183 13.17 -32.50 -2.09
N GLU A 184 11.94 -32.71 -1.62
CA GLU A 184 10.77 -31.91 -2.00
C GLU A 184 10.32 -30.93 -0.92
N ASP A 185 11.08 -30.77 0.16
CA ASP A 185 10.84 -29.68 1.11
C ASP A 185 11.06 -28.33 0.42
N GLN A 186 10.19 -27.37 0.73
CA GLN A 186 10.23 -26.07 0.10
C GLN A 186 9.72 -24.95 1.02
N VAL A 187 10.41 -23.80 0.99
CA VAL A 187 9.92 -22.53 1.53
C VAL A 187 10.11 -21.48 0.45
N LEU A 188 9.03 -20.83 0.05
CA LEU A 188 9.01 -19.80 -0.98
C LEU A 188 8.24 -18.60 -0.46
N TRP A 189 8.77 -17.40 -0.71
CA TRP A 189 7.97 -16.19 -0.62
C TRP A 189 8.35 -15.18 -1.68
N SER A 190 7.38 -14.35 -2.03
CA SER A 190 7.57 -13.21 -2.93
C SER A 190 6.83 -12.00 -2.39
N ASN A 191 7.50 -10.85 -2.41
CA ASN A 191 6.90 -9.58 -2.00
C ASN A 191 6.47 -8.81 -3.24
N ILE A 192 5.25 -8.29 -3.21
CA ILE A 192 4.63 -7.60 -4.33
C ILE A 192 4.07 -6.27 -3.84
N GLU A 193 4.37 -5.23 -4.58
CA GLU A 193 3.79 -3.91 -4.40
C GLU A 193 2.80 -3.66 -5.52
N TYR A 194 1.58 -3.28 -5.15
CA TYR A 194 0.55 -2.85 -6.09
C TYR A 194 0.38 -1.34 -5.95
N TYR A 195 0.60 -0.62 -7.03
CA TYR A 195 0.55 0.83 -7.07
C TYR A 195 -0.81 1.31 -7.56
N TYR A 196 -1.43 2.16 -6.75
CA TYR A 196 -2.71 2.77 -7.04
C TYR A 196 -2.54 4.29 -7.16
N LYS A 197 -3.28 4.87 -8.10
CA LYS A 197 -3.37 6.31 -8.27
C LYS A 197 -4.79 6.76 -8.06
N LYS A 198 -4.93 7.97 -7.56
CA LYS A 198 -6.22 8.63 -7.43
C LYS A 198 -6.97 8.69 -8.77
N PHE A 199 -8.29 8.54 -8.71
CA PHE A 199 -9.19 8.77 -9.82
C PHE A 199 -10.28 9.80 -9.44
#